data_AF-A0A6H2Y7V6-F1
#
_entry.id   AF-A0A6H2Y7V6-F1
#
_cell.length_a   1.000
_cell.length_b   1.000
_cell.length_c   1.000
_cell.angle_alpha   90.00
_cell.angle_beta   90.00
_cell.angle_gamma   90.00
#
_symmetry.space_group_name_H-M   'P 1'
#
loop_
_entity.id
_entity.type
_entity.pdbx_description
1 polymer ?
#
loop_
_entity_poly.entity_id
_entity_poly.type
_entity_poly.pdbx_seq_one_letter_code
_entity_poly.pdbx_strand_id
1 'polypeptide(L)'
;MKRVNTSLKKTGILFSLVLLSPGVMAAENLNFNYTRADALSLDPRMSLQARACHSKGDPININFRLNGLRLGTPHITLAIKGQGYSKSYSVFPATKSMAGKSGAGDFTVPFSIKKNGTASGTNVVTVHHDAVPAQFGTRFCFKAGGSKFAFLEGGPDFKRECANRVTVFDGKYNWGGNPNDGAPKPDYISYDMIKKYNFFTSYTPGKPARDEQQWQDVSGPVSDNGDVVSELYGYALPIPQMTDGGNFTFNLSNRNITTLRVDIKVSGQAVYTWLWEKSKDNPNILRLTYTNPVQVPMISPGPADSNSDPYARNHFYTGDSFYKGTLASGNSLNQKYTDYIKNIIPLSLPSDSNGNINLVNTDSLSFILQNNGDPDASQSFMKLSVFGQPLQFGPLKVNDKDVASAMQIRNACY
;
A
#
# COMPACT_ATOMS: atom_id res chain seq x y z
N MET A 1 -2.33 -81.54 31.01
CA MET A 1 -2.02 -80.37 30.17
C MET A 1 -0.99 -79.51 30.90
N LYS A 2 0.19 -79.34 30.29
CA LYS A 2 1.38 -78.73 30.91
C LYS A 2 1.39 -77.22 30.68
N ARG A 3 1.62 -76.43 31.74
CA ARG A 3 2.01 -75.02 31.65
C ARG A 3 3.38 -74.94 30.99
N VAL A 4 3.49 -74.20 29.89
CA VAL A 4 4.76 -73.85 29.26
C VAL A 4 5.13 -72.45 29.74
N ASN A 5 6.13 -72.37 30.61
CA ASN A 5 6.87 -71.15 30.92
C ASN A 5 7.77 -70.82 29.73
N THR A 6 7.47 -69.76 28.99
CA THR A 6 8.40 -69.19 28.00
C THR A 6 9.09 -67.98 28.59
N SER A 7 10.41 -68.13 28.72
CA SER A 7 11.38 -67.28 29.40
C SER A 7 11.67 -65.97 28.66
N LEU A 8 11.87 -64.92 29.47
CA LEU A 8 12.28 -63.53 29.22
C LEU A 8 13.69 -63.37 28.59
N LYS A 9 14.03 -64.15 27.56
CA LYS A 9 15.36 -64.08 26.91
C LYS A 9 15.38 -63.64 25.44
N LYS A 10 14.23 -63.26 24.85
CA LYS A 10 14.17 -62.78 23.45
C LYS A 10 13.85 -61.28 23.27
N THR A 11 13.81 -60.51 24.34
CA THR A 11 13.57 -59.05 24.29
C THR A 11 14.85 -58.23 24.05
N GLY A 12 16.03 -58.83 24.21
CA GLY A 12 17.32 -58.12 24.08
C GLY A 12 17.72 -57.75 22.65
N ILE A 13 17.16 -58.41 21.63
CA ILE A 13 17.52 -58.15 20.22
C ILE A 13 16.71 -56.99 19.64
N LEU A 14 15.47 -56.77 20.11
CA LEU A 14 14.65 -55.62 19.69
C LEU A 14 15.14 -54.29 20.31
N PHE A 15 15.74 -54.33 21.51
CA PHE A 15 16.36 -53.15 22.12
C PHE A 15 17.62 -52.68 21.40
N SER A 16 18.28 -53.56 20.62
CA SER A 16 19.52 -53.21 19.92
C SER A 16 19.28 -52.52 18.57
N LEU A 17 18.06 -52.64 17.99
CA LEU A 17 17.73 -51.99 16.71
C LEU A 17 17.19 -50.55 16.85
N VAL A 18 16.74 -50.17 18.05
CA VAL A 18 16.24 -48.81 18.35
C VAL A 18 17.38 -47.86 18.77
N LEU A 19 18.56 -48.38 19.10
CA LEU A 19 19.72 -47.61 19.53
C LEU A 19 20.61 -47.08 18.38
N LEU A 20 20.26 -47.31 17.11
CA LEU A 20 21.04 -46.88 15.94
C LEU A 20 20.33 -45.86 15.02
N SER A 21 19.22 -45.26 15.46
CA SER A 21 18.54 -44.18 14.73
C SER A 21 18.32 -42.95 15.64
N PRO A 22 19.17 -41.91 15.57
CA PRO A 22 19.09 -40.73 16.45
C PRO A 22 17.88 -39.81 16.20
N GLY A 23 16.91 -40.20 15.38
CA GLY A 23 15.93 -39.28 14.80
C GLY A 23 14.50 -39.32 15.36
N VAL A 24 14.14 -40.33 16.18
CA VAL A 24 12.70 -40.58 16.49
C VAL A 24 12.32 -40.45 17.98
N MET A 25 13.27 -40.46 18.92
CA MET A 25 12.94 -40.42 20.37
C MET A 25 12.92 -39.03 21.03
N ALA A 26 13.02 -37.94 20.26
CA ALA A 26 12.89 -36.59 20.81
C ALA A 26 11.43 -36.15 21.06
N ALA A 27 10.44 -37.00 20.74
CA ALA A 27 9.01 -36.69 20.90
C ALA A 27 8.36 -37.29 22.16
N GLU A 28 9.05 -38.15 22.93
CA GLU A 28 8.39 -38.91 24.03
C GLU A 28 8.74 -38.47 25.46
N ASN A 29 9.51 -37.40 25.66
CA ASN A 29 9.80 -36.85 27.00
C ASN A 29 9.09 -35.51 27.31
N LEU A 30 7.85 -35.37 26.84
CA LEU A 30 6.87 -34.46 27.45
C LEU A 30 5.84 -35.28 28.24
N ASN A 31 6.35 -36.05 29.19
CA ASN A 31 5.52 -36.85 30.09
C ASN A 31 4.92 -35.91 31.17
N PHE A 32 3.82 -35.24 30.82
CA PHE A 32 3.06 -34.38 31.73
C PHE A 32 2.30 -35.26 32.74
N ASN A 33 2.96 -35.58 33.85
CA ASN A 33 2.38 -36.33 34.94
C ASN A 33 1.47 -35.41 35.79
N TYR A 34 0.17 -35.35 35.46
CA TYR A 34 -0.82 -34.68 36.30
C TYR A 34 -1.08 -35.49 37.57
N THR A 35 -0.32 -35.21 38.62
CA THR A 35 -0.60 -35.70 39.98
C THR A 35 -0.50 -34.57 40.99
N ARG A 36 -1.51 -33.68 41.01
CA ARG A 36 -2.11 -33.01 42.19
C ARG A 36 -3.07 -31.91 41.75
N ALA A 37 -4.24 -31.87 42.38
CA ALA A 37 -5.33 -30.92 42.08
C ALA A 37 -5.11 -29.49 42.62
N ASP A 38 -3.96 -29.18 43.22
CA ASP A 38 -3.77 -27.93 43.98
C ASP A 38 -2.63 -27.02 43.48
N ALA A 39 -2.13 -27.21 42.26
CA ALA A 39 -1.13 -26.32 41.67
C ALA A 39 -1.69 -25.57 40.44
N LEU A 40 -2.23 -24.38 40.71
CA LEU A 40 -2.68 -23.36 39.75
C LEU A 40 -1.52 -22.68 38.98
N SER A 41 -0.55 -23.45 38.47
CA SER A 41 0.44 -22.90 37.54
C SER A 41 0.38 -23.67 36.23
N LEU A 42 0.04 -22.99 35.14
CA LEU A 42 0.58 -23.38 33.83
C LEU A 42 2.07 -23.65 34.03
N ASP A 43 2.57 -24.80 33.59
CA ASP A 43 4.01 -25.01 33.49
C ASP A 43 4.59 -23.76 32.80
N PRO A 44 5.57 -23.06 33.41
CA PRO A 44 6.17 -21.88 32.80
C PRO A 44 6.58 -22.11 31.34
N ARG A 45 6.95 -23.35 30.97
CA ARG A 45 7.27 -23.76 29.61
C ARG A 45 6.06 -23.70 28.67
N MET A 46 4.87 -24.08 29.12
CA MET A 46 3.61 -23.98 28.34
C MET A 46 3.18 -22.51 28.16
N SER A 47 3.36 -21.67 29.19
CA SER A 47 3.09 -20.23 29.10
C SER A 47 4.07 -19.53 28.15
N LEU A 48 5.34 -19.95 28.14
CA LEU A 48 6.37 -19.43 27.23
C LEU A 48 6.18 -19.92 25.79
N GLN A 49 5.75 -21.16 25.58
CA GLN A 49 5.37 -21.68 24.26
C GLN A 49 4.17 -20.92 23.68
N ALA A 50 3.16 -20.63 24.50
CA ALA A 50 2.00 -19.82 24.10
C ALA A 50 2.35 -18.37 23.71
N ARG A 51 3.52 -17.85 24.13
CA ARG A 51 4.03 -16.54 23.70
C ARG A 51 4.85 -16.60 22.41
N ALA A 52 5.37 -17.77 22.04
CA ALA A 52 6.23 -17.95 20.87
C ALA A 52 5.45 -18.22 19.57
N CYS A 53 4.21 -18.68 19.69
CA CYS A 53 3.34 -18.99 18.56
C CYS A 53 2.23 -17.94 18.44
N HIS A 54 1.83 -17.59 17.22
CA HIS A 54 0.61 -16.80 17.06
C HIS A 54 -0.64 -17.64 17.26
N SER A 55 -1.62 -17.04 17.92
CA SER A 55 -3.00 -17.48 17.93
C SER A 55 -3.85 -16.59 17.02
N LYS A 56 -5.04 -17.05 16.67
CA LYS A 56 -6.00 -16.21 15.92
C LYS A 56 -6.45 -14.96 16.66
N GLY A 57 -6.29 -14.95 17.99
CA GLY A 57 -6.60 -13.80 18.81
C GLY A 57 -5.51 -12.73 18.83
N ASP A 58 -4.38 -12.96 18.17
CA ASP A 58 -3.26 -12.01 18.15
C ASP A 58 -3.41 -11.03 16.98
N PRO A 59 -2.98 -9.77 17.14
CA PRO A 59 -3.09 -8.77 16.08
C PRO A 59 -2.24 -9.13 14.86
N ILE A 60 -2.61 -8.60 13.69
CA ILE A 60 -1.83 -8.72 12.45
C ILE A 60 -1.87 -7.40 11.69
N ASN A 61 -0.76 -7.06 11.05
CA ASN A 61 -0.67 -5.90 10.16
C ASN A 61 -0.77 -6.34 8.70
N ILE A 62 -1.62 -5.67 7.94
CA ILE A 62 -1.70 -5.80 6.49
C ILE A 62 -1.26 -4.47 5.89
N ASN A 63 -0.21 -4.46 5.10
CA ASN A 63 0.30 -3.27 4.42
C ASN A 63 -0.08 -3.30 2.94
N PHE A 64 -0.42 -2.15 2.38
CA PHE A 64 -0.66 -1.98 0.96
C PHE A 64 0.17 -0.80 0.46
N ARG A 65 1.08 -1.06 -0.48
CA ARG A 65 2.01 -0.08 -1.04
C ARG A 65 1.74 0.09 -2.53
N LEU A 66 1.67 1.35 -2.95
CA LEU A 66 1.55 1.77 -4.34
C LEU A 66 2.85 2.50 -4.70
N ASN A 67 3.54 2.02 -5.73
CA ASN A 67 4.84 2.56 -6.14
C ASN A 67 4.83 2.97 -7.61
N GLY A 68 4.79 4.27 -7.87
CA GLY A 68 5.03 4.87 -9.19
C GLY A 68 3.97 4.53 -10.23
N LEU A 69 2.70 4.39 -9.83
CA LEU A 69 1.68 3.83 -10.71
C LEU A 69 1.39 4.69 -11.93
N ARG A 70 1.44 6.04 -11.86
CA ARG A 70 1.32 6.99 -13.00
C ARG A 70 0.37 6.55 -14.13
N LEU A 71 -0.76 5.98 -13.74
CA LEU A 71 -1.81 5.50 -14.65
C LEU A 71 -3.10 6.23 -14.29
N GLY A 72 -3.95 6.44 -15.30
CA GLY A 72 -5.33 6.86 -15.07
C GLY A 72 -5.97 5.94 -14.04
N THR A 73 -6.50 6.54 -12.98
CA THR A 73 -6.72 5.94 -11.66
C THR A 73 -7.13 4.44 -11.72
N PRO A 74 -6.22 3.47 -11.48
CA PRO A 74 -6.65 2.08 -11.31
C PRO A 74 -7.57 2.02 -10.11
N HIS A 75 -8.69 1.30 -10.17
CA HIS A 75 -9.57 1.11 -9.02
C HIS A 75 -9.18 -0.13 -8.20
N ILE A 76 -8.46 0.08 -7.10
CA ILE A 76 -7.99 -0.94 -6.16
C ILE A 76 -8.93 -1.03 -4.96
N THR A 77 -9.56 -2.17 -4.73
CA THR A 77 -10.39 -2.41 -3.54
C THR A 77 -9.76 -3.49 -2.68
N LEU A 78 -9.56 -3.19 -1.39
CA LEU A 78 -9.12 -4.16 -0.38
C LEU A 78 -10.27 -4.42 0.59
N ALA A 79 -10.87 -5.60 0.51
CA ALA A 79 -11.90 -6.03 1.44
C ALA A 79 -11.33 -7.04 2.44
N ILE A 80 -11.47 -6.73 3.73
CA ILE A 80 -11.06 -7.59 4.84
C ILE A 80 -12.31 -7.88 5.67
N LYS A 81 -12.61 -9.17 5.88
CA LYS A 81 -13.66 -9.63 6.79
C LYS A 81 -13.06 -10.58 7.80
N GLY A 82 -13.52 -10.49 9.04
CA GLY A 82 -13.10 -11.39 10.11
C GLY A 82 -14.16 -11.51 11.19
N GLN A 83 -13.82 -12.23 12.25
CA GLN A 83 -14.73 -12.54 13.35
C GLN A 83 -14.00 -12.39 14.68
N GLY A 84 -14.74 -12.03 15.73
CA GLY A 84 -14.20 -12.10 17.09
C GLY A 84 -13.60 -13.48 17.38
N TYR A 85 -12.57 -13.53 18.21
CA TYR A 85 -11.91 -14.77 18.59
C TYR A 85 -12.04 -15.00 20.09
N SER A 86 -12.81 -16.00 20.46
CA SER A 86 -12.95 -16.43 21.86
C SER A 86 -11.73 -17.25 22.27
N LYS A 87 -10.93 -16.69 23.19
CA LYS A 87 -9.86 -17.44 23.87
C LYS A 87 -10.51 -18.21 25.00
N SER A 88 -10.49 -19.54 24.91
CA SER A 88 -10.91 -20.40 26.01
C SER A 88 -9.70 -20.64 26.90
N TYR A 89 -9.62 -19.91 28.02
CA TYR A 89 -8.66 -20.24 29.08
C TYR A 89 -9.33 -21.31 29.94
N SER A 90 -9.08 -22.59 29.64
CA SER A 90 -9.56 -23.75 30.43
C SER A 90 -9.06 -23.77 31.89
N VAL A 91 -8.32 -22.75 32.32
CA VAL A 91 -7.60 -22.66 33.60
C VAL A 91 -8.32 -21.76 34.61
N PHE A 92 -9.36 -21.03 34.19
CA PHE A 92 -10.28 -20.36 35.11
C PHE A 92 -11.53 -21.21 35.20
N PRO A 93 -11.63 -22.15 36.16
CA PRO A 93 -12.93 -22.73 36.46
C PRO A 93 -13.83 -21.56 36.83
N ALA A 94 -14.91 -21.37 36.06
CA ALA A 94 -16.01 -20.50 36.43
C ALA A 94 -16.29 -20.74 37.91
N THR A 95 -16.13 -19.71 38.75
CA THR A 95 -16.48 -19.83 40.17
C THR A 95 -17.88 -20.42 40.25
N LYS A 96 -18.19 -21.25 41.26
CA LYS A 96 -19.50 -21.93 41.36
C LYS A 96 -20.71 -20.99 41.20
N SER A 97 -20.55 -19.69 41.44
CA SER A 97 -21.53 -18.62 41.18
C SER A 97 -21.82 -18.34 39.69
N MET A 98 -21.02 -18.85 38.77
CA MET A 98 -21.12 -18.63 37.33
C MET A 98 -21.38 -19.91 36.51
N ALA A 99 -21.39 -21.08 37.17
CA ALA A 99 -21.60 -22.40 36.53
C ALA A 99 -22.99 -22.61 35.91
N GLY A 100 -23.91 -21.66 36.07
CA GLY A 100 -25.26 -21.69 35.47
C GLY A 100 -25.49 -20.70 34.33
N LYS A 101 -24.49 -19.88 33.95
CA LYS A 101 -24.60 -18.94 32.84
C LYS A 101 -23.63 -19.38 31.74
N SER A 102 -24.17 -19.88 30.63
CA SER A 102 -23.42 -20.09 29.39
C SER A 102 -22.65 -18.80 29.04
N GLY A 103 -21.32 -18.83 29.11
CA GLY A 103 -20.44 -17.69 28.78
C GLY A 103 -19.51 -17.20 29.90
N ALA A 104 -19.51 -17.82 31.08
CA ALA A 104 -18.59 -17.46 32.15
C ALA A 104 -17.19 -18.07 31.97
N GLY A 105 -16.37 -17.48 31.11
CA GLY A 105 -14.97 -17.91 30.90
C GLY A 105 -14.37 -17.50 29.56
N ASP A 106 -15.18 -17.02 28.61
CA ASP A 106 -14.73 -16.73 27.25
C ASP A 106 -14.30 -15.27 27.10
N PHE A 107 -12.98 -15.03 27.17
CA PHE A 107 -12.42 -13.75 26.75
C PHE A 107 -12.44 -13.67 25.23
N THR A 108 -13.42 -12.94 24.69
CA THR A 108 -13.54 -12.73 23.24
C THR A 108 -12.78 -11.47 22.83
N VAL A 109 -11.74 -11.65 22.00
CA VAL A 109 -11.06 -10.54 21.34
C VAL A 109 -11.93 -10.09 20.17
N PRO A 110 -12.47 -8.86 20.15
CA PRO A 110 -13.28 -8.39 19.03
C PRO A 110 -12.42 -8.28 17.77
N PHE A 111 -13.05 -8.42 16.61
CA PHE A 111 -12.43 -8.14 15.32
C PHE A 111 -12.69 -6.68 14.97
N SER A 112 -11.62 -5.92 14.81
CA SER A 112 -11.66 -4.51 14.43
C SER A 112 -10.44 -4.19 13.58
N ILE A 113 -10.56 -3.18 12.74
CA ILE A 113 -9.50 -2.75 11.82
C ILE A 113 -9.24 -1.27 12.05
N LYS A 114 -7.98 -0.93 12.34
CA LYS A 114 -7.51 0.45 12.32
C LYS A 114 -6.70 0.69 11.05
N LYS A 115 -7.10 1.67 10.25
CA LYS A 115 -6.40 2.07 9.02
C LYS A 115 -5.56 3.30 9.28
N ASN A 116 -4.30 3.27 8.85
CA ASN A 116 -3.42 4.44 8.79
C ASN A 116 -2.74 4.46 7.41
N GLY A 117 -2.47 5.64 6.85
CA GLY A 117 -1.69 5.70 5.63
C GLY A 117 -1.56 7.08 5.03
N THR A 118 -0.83 7.13 3.93
CA THR A 118 -0.66 8.33 3.09
C THR A 118 -0.79 7.94 1.64
N ALA A 119 -1.29 8.87 0.84
CA ALA A 119 -1.33 8.75 -0.62
C ALA A 119 -0.81 10.05 -1.25
N SER A 120 -0.23 9.92 -2.43
CA SER A 120 0.18 11.06 -3.26
C SER A 120 -0.21 10.83 -4.70
N GLY A 121 -0.56 11.91 -5.38
CA GLY A 121 -0.84 11.89 -6.80
C GLY A 121 -1.08 13.30 -7.34
N THR A 122 -1.46 13.37 -8.61
CA THR A 122 -1.66 14.63 -9.31
C THR A 122 -3.11 14.77 -9.75
N ASN A 123 -3.67 15.95 -9.52
CA ASN A 123 -4.98 16.37 -9.99
C ASN A 123 -4.85 17.28 -11.20
N VAL A 124 -5.75 17.15 -12.17
CA VAL A 124 -5.99 18.20 -13.17
C VAL A 124 -7.04 19.13 -12.61
N VAL A 125 -6.65 20.37 -12.32
CA VAL A 125 -7.58 21.43 -11.93
C VAL A 125 -7.74 22.42 -13.07
N THR A 126 -8.96 22.90 -13.25
CA THR A 126 -9.22 24.02 -14.16
C THR A 126 -8.99 25.31 -13.39
N VAL A 127 -7.98 26.08 -13.79
CA VAL A 127 -7.70 27.42 -13.27
C VAL A 127 -8.32 28.45 -14.21
N HIS A 128 -9.24 29.25 -13.67
CA HIS A 128 -9.82 30.36 -14.42
C HIS A 128 -8.87 31.56 -14.38
N HIS A 129 -8.53 32.08 -15.55
CA HIS A 129 -7.87 33.38 -15.70
C HIS A 129 -8.90 34.39 -16.17
N ASP A 130 -9.14 35.42 -15.37
CA ASP A 130 -10.02 36.53 -15.73
C ASP A 130 -9.53 37.24 -17.00
N ALA A 131 -10.47 37.85 -17.72
CA ALA A 131 -10.14 38.70 -18.85
C ALA A 131 -9.34 39.93 -18.37
N VAL A 132 -8.19 40.17 -19.00
CA VAL A 132 -7.41 41.39 -18.79
C VAL A 132 -7.77 42.36 -19.93
N PRO A 133 -8.41 43.51 -19.64
CA PRO A 133 -8.72 44.48 -20.68
C PRO A 133 -7.45 45.04 -21.31
N ALA A 134 -7.53 45.43 -22.58
CA ALA A 134 -6.40 46.09 -23.24
C ALA A 134 -6.06 47.42 -22.54
N GLN A 135 -4.77 47.68 -22.38
CA GLN A 135 -4.28 48.91 -21.75
C GLN A 135 -3.63 49.81 -22.80
N PHE A 136 -3.97 51.09 -22.74
CA PHE A 136 -3.43 52.11 -23.62
C PHE A 136 -2.63 53.11 -22.78
N GLY A 137 -1.46 53.48 -23.29
CA GLY A 137 -0.61 54.51 -22.68
C GLY A 137 -1.20 55.91 -22.85
N THR A 138 -0.37 56.92 -22.66
CA THR A 138 -0.77 58.33 -22.80
C THR A 138 -1.26 58.60 -24.23
N ARG A 139 -2.47 59.15 -24.35
CA ARG A 139 -3.02 59.56 -25.64
C ARG A 139 -2.30 60.82 -26.14
N PHE A 140 -2.11 60.96 -27.44
CA PHE A 140 -1.48 62.14 -28.01
C PHE A 140 -1.94 62.40 -29.46
N CYS A 141 -1.62 63.58 -29.99
CA CYS A 141 -1.76 63.88 -31.41
C CYS A 141 -0.68 64.85 -31.89
N PHE A 142 -0.47 64.96 -33.21
CA PHE A 142 0.43 65.95 -33.81
C PHE A 142 -0.33 67.20 -34.24
N LYS A 143 0.31 68.37 -34.37
CA LYS A 143 -0.38 69.57 -34.89
C LYS A 143 -0.96 69.32 -36.28
N ALA A 144 -2.08 69.98 -36.59
CA ALA A 144 -2.63 70.00 -37.95
C ALA A 144 -1.53 70.46 -38.94
N GLY A 145 -1.17 69.58 -39.88
CA GLY A 145 -0.04 69.78 -40.81
C GLY A 145 1.15 68.82 -40.61
N GLY A 146 1.16 68.00 -39.55
CA GLY A 146 2.19 66.98 -39.34
C GLY A 146 3.48 67.50 -38.68
N SER A 147 3.35 68.28 -37.60
CA SER A 147 4.50 68.81 -36.85
C SER A 147 5.42 67.70 -36.32
N LYS A 148 6.70 68.04 -36.09
CA LYS A 148 7.65 67.17 -35.37
C LYS A 148 7.29 66.96 -33.89
N PHE A 149 6.51 67.87 -33.32
CA PHE A 149 6.11 67.83 -31.91
C PHE A 149 4.69 67.28 -31.75
N ALA A 150 4.51 66.39 -30.79
CA ALA A 150 3.23 65.82 -30.38
C ALA A 150 2.72 66.49 -29.10
N PHE A 151 1.41 66.68 -29.02
CA PHE A 151 0.72 67.11 -27.81
C PHE A 151 0.22 65.87 -27.07
N LEU A 152 0.74 65.63 -25.87
CA LEU A 152 0.34 64.52 -25.01
C LEU A 152 -0.81 64.92 -24.09
N GLU A 153 -1.70 63.97 -23.82
CA GLU A 153 -2.79 64.09 -22.86
C GLU A 153 -2.23 64.46 -21.47
N GLY A 154 -2.84 65.46 -20.83
CA GLY A 154 -2.33 66.09 -19.61
C GLY A 154 -1.48 67.34 -19.87
N GLY A 155 -1.02 67.58 -21.10
CA GLY A 155 -0.34 68.81 -21.50
C GLY A 155 -1.30 70.00 -21.75
N PRO A 156 -0.80 71.25 -21.68
CA PRO A 156 -1.62 72.46 -21.73
C PRO A 156 -2.37 72.62 -23.07
N ASP A 157 -1.78 72.17 -24.17
CA ASP A 157 -2.32 72.36 -25.52
C ASP A 157 -3.09 71.14 -26.06
N PHE A 158 -3.10 70.01 -25.34
CA PHE A 158 -3.73 68.78 -25.83
C PHE A 158 -5.21 68.95 -26.14
N LYS A 159 -5.96 69.59 -25.24
CA LYS A 159 -7.40 69.83 -25.47
C LYS A 159 -7.64 70.72 -26.68
N ARG A 160 -6.80 71.72 -26.92
CA ARG A 160 -6.96 72.63 -28.07
C ARG A 160 -6.69 71.92 -29.40
N GLU A 161 -5.63 71.11 -29.45
CA GLU A 161 -5.13 70.54 -30.70
C GLU A 161 -5.68 69.13 -31.01
N CYS A 162 -6.06 68.37 -29.98
CA CYS A 162 -6.41 66.94 -30.10
C CYS A 162 -7.88 66.61 -29.78
N ALA A 163 -8.68 67.53 -29.22
CA ALA A 163 -10.07 67.22 -28.81
C ALA A 163 -10.99 66.84 -29.97
N ASN A 164 -10.80 67.44 -31.15
CA ASN A 164 -11.63 67.18 -32.34
C ASN A 164 -11.17 65.96 -33.16
N ARG A 165 -10.20 65.20 -32.67
CA ARG A 165 -9.65 64.04 -33.37
C ARG A 165 -10.33 62.75 -32.94
N VAL A 166 -10.46 61.84 -33.89
CA VAL A 166 -11.06 60.53 -33.62
C VAL A 166 -10.11 59.72 -32.75
N THR A 167 -10.59 59.26 -31.60
CA THR A 167 -9.86 58.32 -30.74
C THR A 167 -10.34 56.92 -31.09
N VAL A 168 -9.43 56.06 -31.55
CA VAL A 168 -9.74 54.66 -31.84
C VAL A 168 -8.87 53.78 -30.95
N PHE A 169 -9.51 53.00 -30.10
CA PHE A 169 -8.86 52.09 -29.16
C PHE A 169 -8.49 50.78 -29.87
N ASP A 170 -7.45 50.85 -30.70
CA ASP A 170 -6.92 49.75 -31.51
C ASP A 170 -5.39 49.82 -31.49
N GLY A 171 -4.72 48.66 -31.38
CA GLY A 171 -3.27 48.57 -31.33
C GLY A 171 -2.54 49.17 -32.53
N LYS A 172 -3.20 49.32 -33.68
CA LYS A 172 -2.64 50.01 -34.86
C LYS A 172 -2.44 51.52 -34.66
N TYR A 173 -2.98 52.11 -33.59
CA TYR A 173 -2.73 53.51 -33.23
C TYR A 173 -1.70 53.63 -32.09
N ASN A 174 -1.03 52.54 -31.74
CA ASN A 174 0.14 52.57 -30.87
C ASN A 174 1.35 53.12 -31.62
N TRP A 175 2.02 54.09 -31.00
CA TRP A 175 3.26 54.68 -31.51
C TRP A 175 4.51 53.92 -31.05
N GLY A 176 4.44 53.18 -29.93
CA GLY A 176 5.57 52.42 -29.40
C GLY A 176 6.59 53.27 -28.63
N GLY A 177 6.20 54.44 -28.15
CA GLY A 177 7.00 55.34 -27.33
C GLY A 177 6.46 56.77 -27.36
N ASN A 178 7.09 57.67 -26.61
CA ASN A 178 6.78 59.09 -26.70
C ASN A 178 7.45 59.68 -27.97
N PRO A 179 6.69 60.20 -28.95
CA PRO A 179 7.26 60.81 -30.15
C PRO A 179 8.17 62.01 -29.87
N ASN A 180 7.94 62.73 -28.77
CA ASN A 180 8.78 63.87 -28.38
C ASN A 180 10.16 63.44 -27.87
N ASP A 181 10.29 62.19 -27.42
CA ASP A 181 11.56 61.60 -26.97
C ASP A 181 12.33 60.92 -28.12
N GLY A 182 11.87 61.11 -29.37
CA GLY A 182 12.51 60.56 -30.56
C GLY A 182 12.02 59.16 -30.97
N ALA A 183 10.92 58.67 -30.41
CA ALA A 183 10.32 57.41 -30.84
C ALA A 183 9.92 57.48 -32.33
N PRO A 184 10.47 56.61 -33.19
CA PRO A 184 10.26 56.68 -34.64
C PRO A 184 8.80 56.40 -34.99
N LYS A 185 8.30 57.04 -36.04
CA LYS A 185 6.95 56.78 -36.57
C LYS A 185 6.86 55.34 -37.10
N PRO A 186 5.92 54.52 -36.63
CA PRO A 186 5.66 53.20 -37.23
C PRO A 186 5.33 53.28 -38.73
N ASP A 187 5.80 52.30 -39.51
CA ASP A 187 5.70 52.31 -40.97
C ASP A 187 4.25 52.24 -41.48
N TYR A 188 3.39 51.53 -40.76
CA TYR A 188 1.97 51.38 -41.08
C TYR A 188 1.13 52.63 -40.77
N ILE A 189 1.68 53.63 -40.06
CA ILE A 189 0.98 54.88 -39.77
C ILE A 189 1.24 55.88 -40.91
N SER A 190 0.21 56.19 -41.68
CA SER A 190 0.29 57.16 -42.78
C SER A 190 0.18 58.61 -42.27
N TYR A 191 0.65 59.57 -43.07
CA TYR A 191 0.49 61.00 -42.77
C TYR A 191 -0.97 61.43 -42.66
N ASP A 192 -1.88 60.79 -43.39
CA ASP A 192 -3.31 61.07 -43.29
C ASP A 192 -3.92 60.57 -41.99
N MET A 193 -3.42 59.44 -41.47
CA MET A 193 -3.80 58.97 -40.13
C MET A 193 -3.33 59.97 -39.07
N ILE A 194 -2.10 60.48 -39.19
CA ILE A 194 -1.53 61.47 -38.25
C ILE A 194 -2.38 62.74 -38.15
N LYS A 195 -3.04 63.16 -39.22
CA LYS A 195 -3.88 64.37 -39.23
C LYS A 195 -5.24 64.15 -38.58
N LYS A 196 -5.76 62.92 -38.59
CA LYS A 196 -7.17 62.61 -38.26
C LYS A 196 -7.36 61.98 -36.89
N TYR A 197 -6.38 61.21 -36.42
CA TYR A 197 -6.54 60.36 -35.24
C TYR A 197 -5.70 60.83 -34.06
N ASN A 198 -6.12 60.39 -32.87
CA ASN A 198 -5.29 60.31 -31.68
C ASN A 198 -4.54 58.97 -31.66
N PHE A 199 -3.34 58.98 -31.09
CA PHE A 199 -2.45 57.84 -30.94
C PHE A 199 -2.15 57.61 -29.47
N PHE A 200 -1.53 56.48 -29.14
CA PHE A 200 -1.12 56.13 -27.78
C PHE A 200 0.37 55.85 -27.73
N THR A 201 1.04 56.28 -26.66
CA THR A 201 2.48 56.04 -26.48
C THR A 201 2.81 54.57 -26.27
N SER A 202 1.87 53.79 -25.72
CA SER A 202 2.01 52.35 -25.57
C SER A 202 0.66 51.65 -25.76
N TYR A 203 0.71 50.36 -26.07
CA TYR A 203 -0.45 49.48 -26.12
C TYR A 203 -0.04 48.10 -25.62
N THR A 204 -0.75 47.63 -24.60
CA THR A 204 -0.65 46.26 -24.12
C THR A 204 -1.95 45.56 -24.53
N PRO A 205 -1.89 44.56 -25.45
CA PRO A 205 -3.07 43.81 -25.83
C PRO A 205 -3.75 43.19 -24.61
N GLY A 206 -5.08 43.26 -24.59
CA GLY A 206 -5.86 42.54 -23.59
C GLY A 206 -5.70 41.03 -23.78
N LYS A 207 -5.95 40.28 -22.71
CA LYS A 207 -6.01 38.81 -22.76
C LYS A 207 -7.46 38.40 -22.49
N PRO A 208 -8.08 37.58 -23.35
CA PRO A 208 -9.42 37.07 -23.07
C PRO A 208 -9.39 36.20 -21.80
N ALA A 209 -10.54 36.08 -21.14
CA ALA A 209 -10.69 35.09 -20.09
C ALA A 209 -10.43 33.71 -20.68
N ARG A 210 -9.71 32.87 -19.95
CA ARG A 210 -9.43 31.50 -20.37
C ARG A 210 -9.41 30.58 -19.19
N ASP A 211 -9.83 29.35 -19.44
CA ASP A 211 -9.62 28.24 -18.54
C ASP A 211 -8.32 27.53 -18.92
N GLU A 212 -7.49 27.25 -17.94
CA GLU A 212 -6.22 26.55 -18.12
C GLU A 212 -6.21 25.30 -17.24
N GLN A 213 -5.90 24.14 -17.81
CA GLN A 213 -5.71 22.93 -17.03
C GLN A 213 -4.32 22.94 -16.42
N GLN A 214 -4.24 22.86 -15.10
CA GLN A 214 -2.98 22.79 -14.36
C GLN A 214 -2.91 21.50 -13.55
N TRP A 215 -1.72 20.92 -13.51
CA TRP A 215 -1.40 19.78 -12.67
C TRP A 215 -1.06 20.26 -11.25
N GLN A 216 -1.77 19.74 -10.25
CA GLN A 216 -1.50 20.02 -8.86
C GLN A 216 -1.22 18.73 -8.09
N ASP A 217 -0.08 18.71 -7.39
CA ASP A 217 0.27 17.61 -6.49
C ASP A 217 -0.58 17.67 -5.22
N VAL A 218 -1.10 16.50 -4.81
CA VAL A 218 -1.96 16.37 -3.64
C VAL A 218 -1.44 15.23 -2.77
N SER A 219 -1.33 15.49 -1.46
CA SER A 219 -0.90 14.50 -0.47
C SER A 219 -1.63 14.70 0.87
N GLY A 220 -1.89 13.61 1.59
CA GLY A 220 -2.63 13.70 2.85
C GLY A 220 -2.75 12.37 3.61
N PRO A 221 -2.94 12.43 4.94
CA PRO A 221 -3.13 11.26 5.78
C PRO A 221 -4.54 10.68 5.65
N VAL A 222 -4.66 9.34 5.73
CA VAL A 222 -5.94 8.63 5.93
C VAL A 222 -5.91 7.99 7.32
N SER A 223 -6.89 8.29 8.17
CA SER A 223 -7.15 7.53 9.39
C SER A 223 -8.65 7.33 9.57
N ASP A 224 -9.10 6.07 9.53
CA ASP A 224 -10.49 5.70 9.84
C ASP A 224 -10.50 4.52 10.81
N ASN A 225 -11.42 4.59 11.78
CA ASN A 225 -11.80 3.48 12.66
C ASN A 225 -13.15 2.96 12.16
N GLY A 226 -13.17 1.83 11.45
CA GLY A 226 -14.41 1.27 10.92
C GLY A 226 -14.37 -0.25 10.81
N ASP A 227 -15.48 -0.88 11.20
CA ASP A 227 -15.76 -2.28 10.91
C ASP A 227 -16.31 -2.39 9.48
N VAL A 228 -15.48 -2.89 8.56
CA VAL A 228 -15.84 -3.42 7.22
C VAL A 228 -15.88 -2.40 6.04
N VAL A 229 -15.34 -2.89 4.91
CA VAL A 229 -15.15 -2.30 3.57
C VAL A 229 -14.40 -0.97 3.52
N SER A 230 -13.07 -1.03 3.62
CA SER A 230 -12.28 0.04 3.02
C SER A 230 -12.26 -0.15 1.50
N GLU A 231 -13.21 0.44 0.79
CA GLU A 231 -12.86 0.94 -0.53
C GLU A 231 -11.64 1.84 -0.32
N LEU A 232 -10.50 1.52 -0.94
CA LEU A 232 -9.32 2.37 -0.86
C LEU A 232 -9.59 3.75 -1.50
N TYR A 233 -10.77 3.96 -2.09
CA TYR A 233 -11.25 5.19 -2.73
C TYR A 233 -11.87 6.24 -1.81
N GLY A 234 -12.19 5.92 -0.55
CA GLY A 234 -13.11 6.78 0.20
C GLY A 234 -12.54 8.06 0.83
N TYR A 235 -11.33 8.03 1.40
CA TYR A 235 -11.05 8.95 2.54
C TYR A 235 -9.63 9.52 2.68
N ALA A 236 -8.93 9.83 1.58
CA ALA A 236 -8.03 10.98 1.63
C ALA A 236 -7.93 11.62 0.27
N LEU A 237 -8.52 12.81 0.19
CA LEU A 237 -8.39 13.81 -0.88
C LEU A 237 -9.25 13.52 -2.12
N PRO A 238 -9.76 14.56 -2.81
CA PRO A 238 -10.41 14.38 -4.11
C PRO A 238 -9.48 13.56 -5.00
N ILE A 239 -10.01 12.42 -5.45
CA ILE A 239 -9.30 11.33 -6.12
C ILE A 239 -8.32 11.92 -7.14
N PRO A 240 -6.99 11.78 -6.95
CA PRO A 240 -6.03 12.22 -7.95
C PRO A 240 -6.31 11.50 -9.27
N GLN A 241 -6.36 12.24 -10.37
CA GLN A 241 -6.51 11.66 -11.71
C GLN A 241 -5.35 10.72 -12.04
N MET A 242 -4.18 10.93 -11.42
CA MET A 242 -3.02 10.03 -11.47
C MET A 242 -2.49 9.74 -10.07
N THR A 243 -2.40 8.45 -9.70
CA THR A 243 -1.79 8.05 -8.43
C THR A 243 -0.28 7.82 -8.62
N ASP A 244 0.55 8.58 -7.89
CA ASP A 244 2.01 8.40 -7.91
C ASP A 244 2.45 7.35 -6.89
N GLY A 245 1.84 7.35 -5.70
CA GLY A 245 2.22 6.43 -4.65
C GLY A 245 1.29 6.42 -3.46
N GLY A 246 1.53 5.47 -2.57
CA GLY A 246 0.73 5.33 -1.35
C GLY A 246 1.26 4.23 -0.45
N ASN A 247 1.11 4.42 0.85
CA ASN A 247 1.47 3.45 1.85
C ASN A 247 0.38 3.41 2.91
N PHE A 248 -0.31 2.28 2.98
CA PHE A 248 -1.42 2.03 3.89
C PHE A 248 -1.09 0.85 4.79
N THR A 249 -1.43 0.97 6.06
CA THR A 249 -1.32 -0.09 7.06
C THR A 249 -2.69 -0.27 7.70
N PHE A 250 -3.16 -1.52 7.69
CA PHE A 250 -4.37 -1.99 8.34
C PHE A 250 -3.94 -2.83 9.54
N ASN A 251 -4.09 -2.27 10.74
CA ASN A 251 -3.82 -2.95 12.00
C ASN A 251 -5.09 -3.66 12.45
N LEU A 252 -5.10 -4.98 12.41
CA LEU A 252 -6.23 -5.78 12.87
C LEU A 252 -6.04 -6.11 14.35
N SER A 253 -7.09 -5.96 15.16
CA SER A 253 -7.05 -6.32 16.60
C SER A 253 -6.87 -7.82 16.84
N ASN A 254 -7.29 -8.64 15.87
CA ASN A 254 -7.00 -10.06 15.85
C ASN A 254 -6.91 -10.56 14.40
N ARG A 255 -6.29 -11.71 14.19
CA ARG A 255 -6.02 -12.29 12.87
C ARG A 255 -7.00 -13.36 12.44
N ASN A 256 -8.17 -13.48 13.06
CA ASN A 256 -9.24 -14.40 12.66
C ASN A 256 -10.00 -13.89 11.42
N ILE A 257 -9.26 -13.70 10.34
CA ILE A 257 -9.76 -13.28 9.03
C ILE A 257 -10.56 -14.45 8.45
N THR A 258 -11.72 -14.16 7.87
CA THR A 258 -12.57 -15.12 7.16
C THR A 258 -12.49 -14.94 5.65
N THR A 259 -12.34 -13.69 5.21
CA THR A 259 -12.21 -13.34 3.80
C THR A 259 -11.24 -12.18 3.65
N LEU A 260 -10.32 -12.29 2.70
CA LEU A 260 -9.45 -11.21 2.24
C LEU A 260 -9.59 -11.14 0.73
N ARG A 261 -9.89 -9.96 0.17
CA ARG A 261 -10.09 -9.80 -1.27
C ARG A 261 -9.39 -8.54 -1.74
N VAL A 262 -8.64 -8.67 -2.83
CA VAL A 262 -8.05 -7.55 -3.56
C VAL A 262 -8.63 -7.53 -4.95
N ASP A 263 -9.33 -6.47 -5.30
CA ASP A 263 -9.76 -6.18 -6.66
C ASP A 263 -8.88 -5.08 -7.25
N ILE A 264 -8.41 -5.23 -8.48
CA ILE A 264 -7.70 -4.19 -9.21
C ILE A 264 -8.39 -4.01 -10.55
N LYS A 265 -9.07 -2.88 -10.73
CA LYS A 265 -9.69 -2.46 -11.98
C LYS A 265 -8.74 -1.58 -12.76
N VAL A 266 -8.58 -1.88 -14.05
CA VAL A 266 -7.62 -1.19 -14.92
C VAL A 266 -8.35 -0.63 -16.12
N SER A 267 -8.15 0.66 -16.41
CA SER A 267 -8.67 1.35 -17.60
C SER A 267 -10.18 1.16 -17.82
N GLY A 268 -10.95 0.98 -16.73
CA GLY A 268 -12.38 0.76 -16.81
C GLY A 268 -12.83 -0.64 -17.29
N GLN A 269 -11.92 -1.49 -17.80
CA GLN A 269 -12.25 -2.69 -18.58
C GLN A 269 -11.91 -4.02 -17.88
N ALA A 270 -10.69 -4.16 -17.34
CA ALA A 270 -10.24 -5.42 -16.72
C ALA A 270 -10.37 -5.34 -15.20
N VAL A 271 -10.87 -6.41 -14.55
CA VAL A 271 -10.94 -6.53 -13.09
C VAL A 271 -10.20 -7.80 -12.65
N TYR A 272 -9.07 -7.61 -11.99
CA TYR A 272 -8.29 -8.68 -11.41
C TYR A 272 -8.74 -8.91 -9.97
N THR A 273 -9.12 -10.14 -9.62
CA THR A 273 -9.55 -10.50 -8.27
C THR A 273 -8.61 -11.55 -7.67
N TRP A 274 -8.01 -11.21 -6.53
CA TRP A 274 -7.42 -12.18 -5.62
C TRP A 274 -8.35 -12.35 -4.43
N LEU A 275 -8.91 -13.54 -4.26
CA LEU A 275 -9.84 -13.86 -3.19
C LEU A 275 -9.23 -14.94 -2.30
N TRP A 276 -9.05 -14.64 -1.03
CA TRP A 276 -8.64 -15.59 -0.01
C TRP A 276 -9.80 -15.87 0.92
N GLU A 277 -10.19 -17.13 1.02
CA GLU A 277 -11.30 -17.59 1.87
C GLU A 277 -10.83 -18.61 2.88
N LYS A 278 -11.39 -18.55 4.08
CA LYS A 278 -11.10 -19.51 5.14
C LYS A 278 -11.32 -20.95 4.65
N SER A 279 -10.27 -21.75 4.75
CA SER A 279 -10.32 -23.16 4.38
C SER A 279 -11.26 -23.92 5.32
N LYS A 280 -12.04 -24.83 4.73
CA LYS A 280 -12.89 -25.77 5.47
C LYS A 280 -12.04 -26.83 6.18
N ASP A 281 -10.92 -27.22 5.57
CA ASP A 281 -10.08 -28.31 6.05
C ASP A 281 -9.14 -27.86 7.19
N ASN A 282 -8.71 -26.59 7.15
CA ASN A 282 -7.87 -26.02 8.19
C ASN A 282 -8.27 -24.56 8.43
N PRO A 283 -8.91 -24.24 9.57
CA PRO A 283 -9.45 -22.92 9.80
C PRO A 283 -8.35 -21.85 10.00
N ASN A 284 -7.06 -22.22 10.13
CA ASN A 284 -5.94 -21.29 10.19
C ASN A 284 -5.48 -20.81 8.81
N ILE A 285 -5.93 -21.47 7.74
CA ILE A 285 -5.51 -21.18 6.37
C ILE A 285 -6.60 -20.37 5.66
N LEU A 286 -6.20 -19.28 5.02
CA LEU A 286 -6.98 -18.68 3.94
C LEU A 286 -6.47 -19.23 2.60
N ARG A 287 -7.35 -19.94 1.90
CA ARG A 287 -7.07 -20.49 0.57
C ARG A 287 -7.29 -19.42 -0.48
N LEU A 288 -6.31 -19.28 -1.35
CA LEU A 288 -6.44 -18.44 -2.53
C LEU A 288 -7.35 -19.14 -3.56
N THR A 289 -8.44 -18.46 -3.90
CA THR A 289 -9.31 -18.75 -5.04
C THR A 289 -9.05 -17.67 -6.10
N TYR A 290 -8.87 -18.10 -7.34
CA TYR A 290 -8.35 -17.23 -8.38
C TYR A 290 -9.21 -17.16 -9.64
N THR A 291 -9.27 -15.97 -10.24
CA THR A 291 -9.76 -15.74 -11.62
C THR A 291 -8.57 -15.39 -12.53
N ASN A 292 -8.29 -16.25 -13.51
CA ASN A 292 -7.12 -16.23 -14.40
C ASN A 292 -6.84 -14.82 -15.01
N PRO A 293 -5.60 -14.26 -15.00
CA PRO A 293 -5.32 -12.90 -15.44
C PRO A 293 -4.99 -12.90 -16.93
N VAL A 294 -5.62 -13.76 -17.74
CA VAL A 294 -5.37 -13.79 -19.19
C VAL A 294 -6.00 -12.56 -19.87
N GLN A 295 -6.45 -11.58 -19.09
CA GLN A 295 -6.97 -10.32 -19.57
C GLN A 295 -5.80 -9.38 -19.88
N VAL A 296 -5.94 -8.60 -20.95
CA VAL A 296 -5.04 -7.50 -21.30
C VAL A 296 -5.73 -6.20 -20.86
N PRO A 297 -5.03 -5.28 -20.18
CA PRO A 297 -3.59 -5.28 -19.90
C PRO A 297 -3.26 -6.15 -18.67
N MET A 298 -2.19 -6.96 -18.74
CA MET A 298 -1.85 -8.00 -17.73
C MET A 298 -1.16 -7.44 -16.49
N ILE A 299 -1.43 -8.01 -15.31
CA ILE A 299 -0.61 -7.80 -14.09
C ILE A 299 0.39 -8.95 -13.97
N SER A 300 1.68 -8.64 -13.83
CA SER A 300 2.78 -9.61 -13.73
C SER A 300 3.32 -9.74 -12.30
N PRO A 301 4.03 -10.83 -11.95
CA PRO A 301 4.75 -10.92 -10.68
C PRO A 301 5.76 -9.79 -10.50
N GLY A 302 5.72 -9.15 -9.34
CA GLY A 302 6.72 -8.16 -8.95
C GLY A 302 7.99 -8.78 -8.33
N PRO A 303 9.06 -7.99 -8.19
CA PRO A 303 10.26 -8.41 -7.51
C PRO A 303 10.00 -8.62 -6.01
N ALA A 304 10.82 -9.44 -5.37
CA ALA A 304 10.86 -9.53 -3.92
C ALA A 304 11.71 -8.39 -3.35
N ASP A 305 11.28 -7.79 -2.24
CA ASP A 305 12.04 -6.73 -1.57
C ASP A 305 13.13 -7.34 -0.65
N SER A 306 14.37 -7.36 -1.12
CA SER A 306 15.51 -7.93 -0.37
C SER A 306 15.80 -7.27 0.99
N ASN A 307 15.27 -6.07 1.26
CA ASN A 307 15.46 -5.40 2.54
C ASN A 307 14.52 -5.93 3.62
N SER A 308 13.27 -6.25 3.25
CA SER A 308 12.23 -6.68 4.19
C SER A 308 11.93 -8.18 4.13
N ASP A 309 12.25 -8.84 3.01
CA ASP A 309 12.04 -10.26 2.80
C ASP A 309 13.33 -11.07 3.07
N PRO A 310 13.41 -11.83 4.19
CA PRO A 310 14.57 -12.65 4.48
C PRO A 310 14.77 -13.79 3.49
N TYR A 311 13.73 -14.20 2.75
CA TYR A 311 13.84 -15.23 1.71
C TYR A 311 14.53 -14.66 0.46
N ALA A 312 14.18 -13.43 0.08
CA ALA A 312 14.84 -12.72 -1.01
C ALA A 312 16.31 -12.43 -0.70
N ARG A 313 16.58 -11.89 0.50
CA ARG A 313 17.93 -11.55 0.97
C ARG A 313 18.89 -12.74 0.95
N ASN A 314 18.39 -13.93 1.28
CA ASN A 314 19.19 -15.15 1.30
C ASN A 314 19.06 -15.98 0.01
N HIS A 315 18.42 -15.44 -1.03
CA HIS A 315 18.24 -16.08 -2.34
C HIS A 315 17.60 -17.48 -2.27
N PHE A 316 16.49 -17.62 -1.53
CA PHE A 316 15.79 -18.89 -1.37
C PHE A 316 14.84 -19.23 -2.51
N TYR A 317 14.37 -18.24 -3.27
CA TYR A 317 13.41 -18.47 -4.35
C TYR A 317 14.03 -19.17 -5.56
N THR A 318 13.28 -20.06 -6.19
CA THR A 318 13.67 -20.73 -7.44
C THR A 318 13.23 -19.99 -8.70
N GLY A 319 12.30 -19.02 -8.58
CA GLY A 319 11.82 -18.22 -9.71
C GLY A 319 10.90 -17.08 -9.30
N ASP A 320 10.34 -16.41 -10.30
CA ASP A 320 9.41 -15.30 -10.11
C ASP A 320 7.97 -15.78 -9.85
N SER A 321 7.33 -15.15 -8.88
CA SER A 321 5.98 -15.47 -8.43
C SER A 321 5.39 -14.27 -7.71
N PHE A 322 4.07 -14.11 -7.78
CA PHE A 322 3.36 -13.08 -7.01
C PHE A 322 3.59 -13.23 -5.51
N TYR A 323 3.72 -14.48 -5.04
CA TYR A 323 3.70 -14.81 -3.61
C TYR A 323 5.11 -15.02 -3.07
N LYS A 324 5.40 -14.36 -1.96
CA LYS A 324 6.71 -14.31 -1.31
C LYS A 324 6.58 -14.63 0.19
N GLY A 325 7.67 -15.06 0.81
CA GLY A 325 7.79 -15.35 2.23
C GLY A 325 6.97 -16.59 2.60
N THR A 326 6.14 -16.48 3.63
CA THR A 326 5.28 -17.57 4.09
C THR A 326 4.22 -17.99 3.06
N LEU A 327 3.94 -17.18 2.03
CA LEU A 327 2.99 -17.53 0.96
C LEU A 327 3.64 -18.30 -0.19
N ALA A 328 4.98 -18.32 -0.27
CA ALA A 328 5.67 -19.14 -1.26
C ALA A 328 5.49 -20.61 -0.90
N SER A 329 5.18 -21.45 -1.88
CA SER A 329 5.10 -22.89 -1.63
C SER A 329 6.49 -23.48 -1.39
N GLY A 330 6.57 -24.61 -0.67
CA GLY A 330 7.84 -25.32 -0.48
C GLY A 330 8.59 -25.62 -1.78
N ASN A 331 7.87 -25.92 -2.87
CA ASN A 331 8.45 -26.17 -4.19
C ASN A 331 9.04 -24.91 -4.87
N SER A 332 8.69 -23.73 -4.36
CA SER A 332 9.23 -22.43 -4.83
C SER A 332 10.52 -22.04 -4.10
N LEU A 333 11.00 -22.90 -3.18
CA LEU A 333 12.18 -22.68 -2.37
C LEU A 333 13.28 -23.70 -2.72
N ASN A 334 14.52 -23.23 -2.76
CA ASN A 334 15.69 -24.06 -3.02
C ASN A 334 16.29 -24.65 -1.72
N GLN A 335 17.28 -25.53 -1.87
CA GLN A 335 17.94 -26.21 -0.75
C GLN A 335 18.55 -25.25 0.29
N LYS A 336 18.96 -24.03 -0.11
CA LYS A 336 19.52 -23.04 0.82
C LYS A 336 18.53 -22.64 1.91
N TYR A 337 17.23 -22.69 1.63
CA TYR A 337 16.21 -22.48 2.66
C TYR A 337 16.30 -23.55 3.75
N THR A 338 16.32 -24.83 3.35
CA THR A 338 16.43 -25.97 4.27
C THR A 338 17.72 -25.93 5.09
N ASP A 339 18.83 -25.53 4.47
CA ASP A 339 20.12 -25.41 5.15
C ASP A 339 20.12 -24.23 6.13
N TYR A 340 19.50 -23.11 5.76
CA TYR A 340 19.37 -21.93 6.61
C TYR A 340 18.53 -22.20 7.85
N ILE A 341 17.36 -22.82 7.71
CA ILE A 341 16.48 -23.09 8.87
C ILE A 341 17.10 -24.09 9.85
N LYS A 342 17.97 -24.99 9.37
CA LYS A 342 18.67 -25.96 10.20
C LYS A 342 19.85 -25.36 10.95
N ASN A 343 20.58 -24.44 10.31
CA ASN A 343 21.89 -24.00 10.80
C ASN A 343 21.93 -22.55 11.34
N ILE A 344 20.99 -21.69 10.95
CA ILE A 344 21.02 -20.26 11.29
C ILE A 344 19.86 -19.88 12.20
N ILE A 345 18.64 -19.81 11.66
CA ILE A 345 17.45 -19.47 12.45
C ILE A 345 16.21 -20.14 11.84
N PRO A 346 15.43 -20.89 12.62
CA PRO A 346 14.19 -21.46 12.12
C PRO A 346 13.16 -20.36 11.81
N LEU A 347 12.59 -20.42 10.61
CA LEU A 347 11.52 -19.55 10.15
C LEU A 347 10.19 -20.30 10.14
N SER A 348 9.06 -19.61 10.27
CA SER A 348 7.75 -20.25 10.15
C SER A 348 7.60 -21.06 8.85
N LEU A 349 6.76 -22.10 8.90
CA LEU A 349 6.57 -22.98 7.75
C LEU A 349 6.00 -22.21 6.56
N PRO A 350 6.55 -22.42 5.34
CA PRO A 350 5.97 -21.90 4.12
C PRO A 350 4.60 -22.56 3.88
N SER A 351 3.84 -21.98 2.96
CA SER A 351 2.52 -22.48 2.63
C SER A 351 2.59 -23.81 1.88
N ASP A 352 1.60 -24.68 2.10
CA ASP A 352 1.47 -25.94 1.36
C ASP A 352 1.16 -25.70 -0.12
N SER A 353 0.52 -24.57 -0.44
CA SER A 353 0.19 -24.19 -1.81
C SER A 353 0.46 -22.72 -2.02
N ASN A 354 0.93 -22.39 -3.22
CA ASN A 354 1.39 -21.04 -3.54
C ASN A 354 0.26 -20.03 -3.35
N GLY A 355 0.51 -18.98 -2.56
CA GLY A 355 -0.46 -17.93 -2.28
C GLY A 355 -1.43 -18.21 -1.13
N ASN A 356 -1.51 -19.43 -0.59
CA ASN A 356 -2.32 -19.67 0.61
C ASN A 356 -1.69 -18.96 1.81
N ILE A 357 -2.52 -18.36 2.66
CA ILE A 357 -2.07 -17.62 3.85
C ILE A 357 -2.35 -18.47 5.08
N ASN A 358 -1.32 -18.92 5.78
CA ASN A 358 -1.50 -19.43 7.14
C ASN A 358 -1.42 -18.26 8.13
N LEU A 359 -2.56 -17.94 8.74
CA LEU A 359 -2.71 -16.79 9.64
C LEU A 359 -1.86 -16.92 10.89
N VAL A 360 -1.61 -18.13 11.39
CA VAL A 360 -0.80 -18.33 12.61
C VAL A 360 0.71 -18.44 12.31
N ASN A 361 1.09 -18.54 11.03
CA ASN A 361 2.50 -18.63 10.62
C ASN A 361 3.03 -17.31 10.05
N THR A 362 2.13 -16.40 9.71
CA THR A 362 2.44 -15.15 9.01
C THR A 362 2.33 -14.00 9.99
N ASP A 363 3.44 -13.33 10.26
CA ASP A 363 3.52 -12.21 11.20
C ASP A 363 2.77 -10.98 10.68
N SER A 364 3.02 -10.64 9.41
CA SER A 364 2.38 -9.53 8.71
C SER A 364 2.23 -9.83 7.22
N LEU A 365 1.31 -9.14 6.55
CA LEU A 365 1.11 -9.22 5.11
C LEU A 365 1.46 -7.89 4.46
N SER A 366 2.05 -7.93 3.27
CA SER A 366 2.34 -6.75 2.47
C SER A 366 1.98 -6.98 1.01
N PHE A 367 1.13 -6.11 0.47
CA PHE A 367 0.77 -6.03 -0.94
C PHE A 367 1.53 -4.87 -1.54
N ILE A 368 2.25 -5.10 -2.62
CA ILE A 368 3.04 -4.09 -3.31
C ILE A 368 2.63 -4.09 -4.76
N LEU A 369 1.97 -3.01 -5.17
CA LEU A 369 1.62 -2.77 -6.56
C LEU A 369 2.54 -1.68 -7.11
N GLN A 370 3.21 -1.98 -8.21
CA GLN A 370 4.18 -1.07 -8.80
C GLN A 370 4.07 -1.06 -10.32
N ASN A 371 4.47 0.05 -10.93
CA ASN A 371 4.56 0.16 -12.38
C ASN A 371 5.70 -0.74 -12.92
N ASN A 372 5.52 -1.30 -14.12
CA ASN A 372 6.53 -2.09 -14.82
C ASN A 372 7.46 -1.24 -15.72
N GLY A 373 7.45 0.08 -15.58
CA GLY A 373 8.48 0.96 -16.15
C GLY A 373 8.14 1.61 -17.49
N ASP A 374 7.02 1.21 -18.13
CA ASP A 374 6.51 1.89 -19.33
C ASP A 374 4.97 1.91 -19.33
N PRO A 375 4.33 3.07 -19.09
CA PRO A 375 2.88 3.22 -19.16
C PRO A 375 2.32 3.05 -20.59
N ASP A 376 3.16 3.13 -21.63
CA ASP A 376 2.80 2.94 -23.04
C ASP A 376 3.09 1.50 -23.54
N ALA A 377 3.71 0.65 -22.71
CA ALA A 377 3.94 -0.76 -23.07
C ALA A 377 2.63 -1.54 -23.08
N SER A 378 2.29 -2.10 -24.24
CA SER A 378 1.05 -2.85 -24.51
C SER A 378 0.90 -4.15 -23.72
N GLN A 379 1.93 -4.59 -22.97
CA GLN A 379 1.91 -5.82 -22.18
C GLN A 379 2.53 -5.63 -20.79
N SER A 380 1.89 -6.18 -19.77
CA SER A 380 2.37 -6.21 -18.37
C SER A 380 2.71 -4.86 -17.74
N PHE A 381 1.82 -3.88 -17.87
CA PHE A 381 1.94 -2.51 -17.32
C PHE A 381 2.09 -2.42 -15.78
N MET A 382 1.69 -3.44 -15.00
CA MET A 382 1.87 -3.47 -13.54
C MET A 382 2.50 -4.75 -13.04
N LYS A 383 3.14 -4.64 -11.88
CA LYS A 383 3.74 -5.72 -11.10
C LYS A 383 3.09 -5.78 -9.72
N LEU A 384 2.67 -6.97 -9.30
CA LEU A 384 2.14 -7.24 -7.96
C LEU A 384 3.06 -8.21 -7.21
N SER A 385 3.42 -7.84 -5.99
CA SER A 385 4.05 -8.73 -5.01
C SER A 385 3.20 -8.82 -3.76
N VAL A 386 2.95 -10.04 -3.27
CA VAL A 386 2.24 -10.34 -2.03
C VAL A 386 3.20 -11.10 -1.11
N PHE A 387 3.66 -10.42 -0.07
CA PHE A 387 4.66 -10.93 0.86
C PHE A 387 4.06 -11.21 2.23
N GLY A 388 4.37 -12.37 2.79
CA GLY A 388 4.00 -12.76 4.15
C GLY A 388 5.25 -12.90 4.98
N GLN A 389 5.36 -12.03 5.98
CA GLN A 389 6.52 -11.99 6.85
C GLN A 389 6.56 -13.27 7.71
N PRO A 390 7.67 -14.03 7.68
CA PRO A 390 7.81 -15.21 8.51
C PRO A 390 8.02 -14.84 9.98
N LEU A 391 7.60 -15.73 10.87
CA LEU A 391 8.04 -15.72 12.26
C LEU A 391 9.48 -16.21 12.33
N GLN A 392 10.24 -15.63 13.24
CA GLN A 392 11.59 -16.08 13.57
C GLN A 392 11.57 -16.72 14.95
N PHE A 393 12.09 -17.94 15.07
CA PHE A 393 12.11 -18.67 16.34
C PHE A 393 13.50 -18.59 16.95
N GLY A 394 13.56 -18.22 18.23
CA GLY A 394 14.77 -18.28 19.06
C GLY A 394 14.72 -19.47 20.03
N PRO A 395 15.85 -19.88 20.62
CA PRO A 395 15.84 -20.89 21.67
C PRO A 395 15.18 -20.38 22.95
N LEU A 396 14.61 -21.28 23.74
CA LEU A 396 14.05 -20.96 25.04
C LEU A 396 15.16 -21.09 26.07
N LYS A 397 15.44 -19.98 26.77
CA LYS A 397 16.47 -19.92 27.81
C LYS A 397 15.85 -19.79 29.19
N VAL A 398 16.34 -20.56 30.15
CA VAL A 398 16.05 -20.41 31.58
C VAL A 398 17.40 -20.38 32.30
N ASN A 399 17.67 -19.28 33.02
CA ASN A 399 18.97 -19.04 33.68
C ASN A 399 20.14 -19.23 32.70
N ASP A 400 20.05 -18.61 31.52
CA ASP A 400 21.02 -18.66 30.42
C ASP A 400 21.31 -20.05 29.82
N LYS A 401 20.57 -21.08 30.24
CA LYS A 401 20.64 -22.42 29.66
C LYS A 401 19.49 -22.64 28.69
N ASP A 402 19.82 -23.16 27.51
CA ASP A 402 18.81 -23.59 26.53
C ASP A 402 18.03 -24.78 27.11
N VAL A 403 16.73 -24.59 27.32
CA VAL A 403 15.80 -25.64 27.75
C VAL A 403 15.00 -26.21 26.58
N ALA A 404 14.95 -25.49 25.46
CA ALA A 404 14.45 -25.98 24.18
C ALA A 404 15.13 -25.22 23.04
N SER A 405 15.52 -25.92 21.99
CA SER A 405 16.08 -25.29 20.78
C SER A 405 15.00 -24.52 20.01
N ALA A 406 15.43 -23.55 19.20
CA ALA A 406 14.53 -22.78 18.34
C ALA A 406 13.68 -23.68 17.42
N MET A 407 14.25 -24.78 16.92
CA MET A 407 13.53 -25.73 16.07
C MET A 407 12.46 -26.49 16.85
N GLN A 408 12.74 -26.85 18.11
CA GLN A 408 11.74 -27.49 18.97
C GLN A 408 10.57 -26.55 19.27
N ILE A 409 10.84 -25.25 19.51
CA ILE A 409 9.76 -24.27 19.70
C ILE A 409 8.93 -24.11 18.43
N ARG A 410 9.60 -23.93 17.28
CA ARG A 410 8.93 -23.84 15.98
C ARG A 410 8.00 -25.04 15.75
N ASN A 411 8.50 -26.25 15.95
CA ASN A 411 7.73 -27.46 15.73
C ASN A 411 6.58 -27.60 16.73
N ALA A 412 6.70 -27.05 17.94
CA ALA A 412 5.61 -27.05 18.91
C ALA A 412 4.47 -26.07 18.55
N CYS A 413 4.70 -25.13 17.63
CA CYS A 413 3.67 -24.22 17.14
C CYS A 413 2.77 -24.83 16.04
N TYR A 414 3.12 -26.01 15.53
CA TYR A 414 2.44 -26.70 14.42
C TYR A 414 1.94 -28.06 14.89
#